data_AF-A0A7C4T675-F1
#
_entry.id   AF-A0A7C4T675-F1
#
_cell.length_a   1.000
_cell.length_b   1.000
_cell.length_c   1.000
_cell.angle_alpha   90.00
_cell.angle_beta   90.00
_cell.angle_gamma   90.00
#
_symmetry.space_group_name_H-M   'P 1'
#
loop_
_entity.id
_entity.type
_entity.pdbx_description
1 polymer ?
#
loop_
_entity_poly.entity_id
_entity_poly.type
_entity_poly.pdbx_seq_one_letter_code
_entity_poly.pdbx_strand_id
1 'polypeptide(L)'
;MNFCVVGLQWGDEGKGKVVDILAEKADIVVRYGGGANAGHTVIIGETKFALHLMPSGAVRPNTTCVIANGVVVDPAVLLEEIAGLEAKALSLKGRLWISACAHVVLDYHKLEDRLREEALGAGKIGTTARGIGPCYADKTGRSFAVRMGDLLDMPTLKQKLEHIIAYKNKLFSALYNAASISCDEIYQKCLDYSTKLGPYICNTTELLH
;
A
#
# COMPACT_ATOMS: atom_id res chain seq x y z
N MET A 1 -21.42 0.90 -15.98
CA MET A 1 -20.45 1.04 -17.10
C MET A 1 -19.07 1.12 -16.48
N ASN A 2 -18.09 0.37 -16.98
CA ASN A 2 -16.77 0.28 -16.35
C ASN A 2 -15.75 1.03 -17.19
N PHE A 3 -14.97 1.91 -16.55
CA PHE A 3 -13.91 2.68 -17.20
C PHE A 3 -12.55 2.29 -16.60
N CYS A 4 -11.51 2.33 -17.42
CA CYS A 4 -10.13 2.16 -16.98
C CYS A 4 -9.33 3.40 -17.38
N VAL A 5 -8.62 4.00 -16.43
CA VAL A 5 -7.73 5.13 -16.66
C VAL A 5 -6.30 4.65 -16.49
N VAL A 6 -5.52 4.70 -17.58
CA VAL A 6 -4.13 4.25 -17.63
C VAL A 6 -3.22 5.35 -18.14
N GLY A 7 -1.97 5.33 -17.68
CA GLY A 7 -0.92 6.21 -18.19
C GLY A 7 -0.32 5.57 -19.44
N LEU A 8 -0.06 6.38 -20.46
CA LEU A 8 0.53 5.91 -21.72
C LEU A 8 2.04 6.23 -21.80
N GLN A 9 2.61 6.81 -20.74
CA GLN A 9 4.01 7.23 -20.66
C GLN A 9 4.65 6.67 -19.38
N TRP A 10 5.61 7.39 -18.79
CA TRP A 10 6.39 6.97 -17.63
C TRP A 10 5.93 7.63 -16.31
N GLY A 11 4.62 7.81 -16.12
CA GLY A 11 4.08 8.44 -14.92
C GLY A 11 3.79 9.93 -15.08
N ASP A 12 3.16 10.50 -14.05
CA ASP A 12 2.80 11.92 -13.95
C ASP A 12 2.00 12.54 -15.13
N GLU A 13 1.28 11.72 -15.89
CA GLU A 13 0.44 12.16 -17.03
C GLU A 13 -0.88 12.81 -16.60
N GLY A 14 -1.03 13.18 -15.32
CA GLY A 14 -2.27 13.78 -14.81
C GLY A 14 -3.44 12.82 -14.64
N LYS A 15 -3.20 11.49 -14.59
CA LYS A 15 -4.23 10.46 -14.40
C LYS A 15 -5.19 10.77 -13.25
N GLY A 16 -4.67 11.24 -12.12
CA GLY A 16 -5.48 11.59 -10.95
C GLY A 16 -6.54 12.64 -11.23
N LYS A 17 -6.26 13.61 -12.12
CA LYS A 17 -7.24 14.63 -12.54
C LYS A 17 -8.34 14.03 -13.42
N VAL A 18 -7.98 13.13 -14.33
CA VAL A 18 -8.95 12.41 -15.16
C VAL A 18 -9.85 11.53 -14.30
N VAL A 19 -9.25 10.76 -13.37
CA VAL A 19 -10.01 9.94 -12.41
C VAL A 19 -10.91 10.81 -11.56
N ASP A 20 -10.45 11.97 -11.08
CA ASP A 20 -11.27 12.87 -10.27
C ASP A 20 -12.53 13.35 -11.01
N ILE A 21 -12.40 13.76 -12.29
CA ILE A 21 -13.53 14.16 -13.12
C ILE A 21 -14.51 12.98 -13.33
N LEU A 22 -13.99 11.79 -13.62
CA LEU A 22 -14.83 10.60 -13.83
C LEU A 22 -15.49 10.11 -12.53
N ALA A 23 -14.79 10.27 -11.40
CA ALA A 23 -15.25 9.85 -10.08
C ALA A 23 -16.48 10.63 -9.60
N GLU A 24 -16.76 11.81 -10.16
CA GLU A 24 -18.00 12.56 -9.85
C GLU A 24 -19.27 11.75 -10.16
N LYS A 25 -19.21 10.86 -11.16
CA LYS A 25 -20.35 10.03 -11.59
C LYS A 25 -20.15 8.54 -11.28
N ALA A 26 -19.09 8.18 -10.57
CA ALA A 26 -18.77 6.79 -10.29
C ALA A 26 -19.23 6.39 -8.88
N ASP A 27 -19.96 5.27 -8.79
CA ASP A 27 -20.33 4.66 -7.52
C ASP A 27 -19.11 4.06 -6.80
N ILE A 28 -18.16 3.50 -7.58
CA ILE A 28 -16.97 2.81 -7.10
C ILE A 28 -15.72 3.28 -7.85
N VAL A 29 -14.65 3.58 -7.11
CA VAL A 29 -13.31 3.86 -7.65
C VAL A 29 -12.32 2.84 -7.11
N VAL A 30 -11.65 2.14 -8.03
CA VAL A 30 -10.78 1.01 -7.70
C VAL A 30 -9.33 1.34 -8.03
N ARG A 31 -8.43 1.12 -7.07
CA ARG A 31 -6.98 1.08 -7.31
C ARG A 31 -6.54 -0.37 -7.49
N TYR A 32 -6.01 -0.68 -8.67
CA TYR A 32 -5.74 -2.08 -9.05
C TYR A 32 -4.26 -2.49 -9.00
N GLY A 33 -3.31 -1.55 -8.87
CA GLY A 33 -1.88 -1.85 -8.86
C GLY A 33 -1.01 -0.75 -8.28
N GLY A 34 0.29 -0.99 -8.22
CA GLY A 34 1.27 -0.11 -7.59
C GLY A 34 1.19 -0.14 -6.06
N GLY A 35 1.70 0.90 -5.42
CA GLY A 35 1.64 1.09 -3.96
C GLY A 35 1.79 2.56 -3.59
N ALA A 36 2.41 2.88 -2.46
CA ALA A 36 2.62 4.25 -2.03
C ALA A 36 3.61 5.07 -2.91
N ASN A 37 4.14 4.49 -3.99
CA ASN A 37 4.97 5.18 -4.97
C ASN A 37 4.19 6.06 -5.95
N ALA A 38 2.89 5.81 -6.13
CA ALA A 38 2.07 6.77 -6.87
C ALA A 38 1.71 7.94 -5.98
N GLY A 39 1.39 9.07 -6.60
CA GLY A 39 0.84 10.23 -5.92
C GLY A 39 -0.14 10.93 -6.85
N HIS A 40 -1.21 11.48 -6.28
CA HIS A 40 -2.05 12.43 -6.97
C HIS A 40 -2.58 13.45 -5.97
N THR A 41 -2.76 14.67 -6.44
CA THR A 41 -3.42 15.71 -5.68
C THR A 41 -4.83 15.88 -6.20
N VAL A 42 -5.82 15.83 -5.32
CA VAL A 42 -7.20 16.25 -5.61
C VAL A 42 -7.45 17.60 -4.94
N ILE A 43 -8.14 18.50 -5.63
CA ILE A 43 -8.50 19.82 -5.11
C ILE A 43 -10.02 19.92 -5.16
N ILE A 44 -10.67 20.08 -3.99
CA ILE A 44 -12.11 20.32 -3.88
C ILE A 44 -12.31 21.69 -3.25
N GLY A 45 -12.88 22.63 -4.02
CA GLY A 45 -12.94 24.03 -3.62
C GLY A 45 -11.54 24.57 -3.34
N GLU A 46 -11.30 25.00 -2.10
CA GLU A 46 -9.99 25.50 -1.64
C GLU A 46 -9.15 24.42 -0.94
N THR A 47 -9.68 23.20 -0.76
CA THR A 47 -9.01 22.15 0.01
C THR A 47 -8.18 21.23 -0.89
N LYS A 48 -6.90 21.09 -0.56
CA LYS A 48 -5.96 20.19 -1.24
C LYS A 48 -5.84 18.86 -0.49
N PHE A 49 -5.89 17.75 -1.22
CA PHE A 49 -5.70 16.38 -0.73
C PHE A 49 -4.56 15.72 -1.49
N ALA A 50 -3.45 15.41 -0.81
CA ALA A 50 -2.37 14.63 -1.39
C ALA A 50 -2.57 13.16 -1.02
N LEU A 51 -2.77 12.31 -2.02
CA LEU A 51 -3.10 10.90 -1.84
C LEU A 51 -2.10 10.03 -2.62
N HIS A 52 -1.64 8.94 -2.01
CA HIS A 52 -0.76 7.94 -2.60
C HIS A 52 -1.49 6.61 -2.80
N LEU A 53 -1.94 5.98 -1.71
CA LEU A 53 -2.60 4.66 -1.74
C LEU A 53 -4.10 4.77 -1.92
N MET A 54 -4.71 5.79 -1.33
CA MET A 54 -6.13 6.01 -1.38
C MET A 54 -6.60 6.26 -2.82
N PRO A 55 -7.67 5.59 -3.31
CA PRO A 55 -8.29 5.94 -4.59
C PRO A 55 -8.78 7.39 -4.60
N SER A 56 -8.73 8.07 -5.76
CA SER A 56 -9.11 9.49 -5.87
C SER A 56 -10.57 9.77 -5.49
N GLY A 57 -11.45 8.77 -5.56
CA GLY A 57 -12.83 8.87 -5.09
C GLY A 57 -12.95 9.10 -3.58
N ALA A 58 -11.89 8.93 -2.79
CA ALA A 58 -11.97 9.00 -1.33
C ALA A 58 -12.28 10.39 -0.78
N VAL A 59 -12.11 11.44 -1.58
CA VAL A 59 -12.51 12.80 -1.22
C VAL A 59 -14.00 13.07 -1.47
N ARG A 60 -14.73 12.11 -2.07
CA ARG A 60 -16.16 12.19 -2.37
C ARG A 60 -16.94 11.34 -1.35
N PRO A 61 -17.88 11.92 -0.59
CA PRO A 61 -18.61 11.19 0.46
C PRO A 61 -19.39 9.97 -0.04
N ASN A 62 -19.95 10.05 -1.25
CA ASN A 62 -20.84 9.03 -1.80
C ASN A 62 -20.14 7.98 -2.68
N THR A 63 -18.79 8.01 -2.74
CA THR A 63 -18.02 7.11 -3.60
C THR A 63 -17.35 6.02 -2.78
N THR A 64 -17.61 4.77 -3.14
CA THR A 64 -16.92 3.61 -2.57
C THR A 64 -15.52 3.49 -3.18
N CYS A 65 -14.53 3.27 -2.34
CA CYS A 65 -13.11 3.18 -2.67
C CYS A 65 -12.62 1.77 -2.39
N VAL A 66 -12.00 1.16 -3.39
CA VAL A 66 -11.48 -0.21 -3.27
C VAL A 66 -9.98 -0.23 -3.58
N ILE A 67 -9.21 -0.82 -2.68
CA ILE A 67 -7.80 -1.16 -2.90
C ILE A 67 -7.75 -2.67 -3.23
N ALA A 68 -7.55 -3.00 -4.50
CA ALA A 68 -7.62 -4.38 -4.98
C ALA A 68 -6.32 -5.17 -4.73
N ASN A 69 -6.38 -6.48 -4.96
CA ASN A 69 -5.32 -7.46 -4.69
C ASN A 69 -3.99 -7.25 -5.45
N GLY A 70 -4.02 -6.44 -6.52
CA GLY A 70 -2.81 -6.09 -7.27
C GLY A 70 -1.94 -5.03 -6.58
N VAL A 71 -2.47 -4.31 -5.58
CA VAL A 71 -1.76 -3.26 -4.84
C VAL A 71 -0.84 -3.86 -3.77
N VAL A 72 0.33 -3.24 -3.58
CA VAL A 72 1.17 -3.41 -2.39
C VAL A 72 0.90 -2.25 -1.43
N VAL A 73 0.30 -2.57 -0.29
CA VAL A 73 -0.24 -1.60 0.69
C VAL A 73 0.82 -1.33 1.74
N ASP A 74 1.19 -0.06 1.90
CA ASP A 74 1.95 0.41 3.06
C ASP A 74 0.95 0.86 4.13
N PRO A 75 0.76 0.10 5.23
CA PRO A 75 -0.26 0.41 6.22
C PRO A 75 -0.04 1.75 6.92
N ALA A 76 1.21 2.14 7.14
CA ALA A 76 1.52 3.41 7.79
C ALA A 76 1.06 4.59 6.93
N VAL A 77 1.42 4.58 5.64
CA VAL A 77 0.98 5.62 4.69
C VAL A 77 -0.53 5.63 4.54
N LEU A 78 -1.17 4.45 4.47
CA LEU A 78 -2.63 4.38 4.34
C LEU A 78 -3.34 4.96 5.57
N LEU A 79 -2.84 4.68 6.78
CA LEU A 79 -3.41 5.23 8.03
C LEU A 79 -3.22 6.74 8.12
N GLU A 80 -2.08 7.27 7.69
CA GLU A 80 -1.85 8.72 7.58
C GLU A 80 -2.86 9.37 6.62
N GLU A 81 -3.12 8.75 5.47
CA GLU A 81 -4.11 9.23 4.49
C GLU A 81 -5.55 9.17 5.03
N ILE A 82 -5.91 8.09 5.73
CA ILE A 82 -7.21 7.96 6.40
C ILE A 82 -7.37 9.10 7.41
N ALA A 83 -6.39 9.30 8.30
CA ALA A 83 -6.44 10.36 9.30
C ALA A 83 -6.53 11.76 8.67
N GLY A 84 -5.80 12.00 7.58
CA GLY A 84 -5.84 13.26 6.84
C GLY A 84 -7.18 13.55 6.18
N LEU A 85 -7.93 12.52 5.77
CA LEU A 85 -9.30 12.65 5.26
C LEU A 85 -10.30 12.86 6.40
N GLU A 86 -10.17 12.11 7.49
CA GLU A 86 -11.04 12.24 8.67
C GLU A 86 -10.92 13.61 9.34
N ALA A 87 -9.71 14.18 9.40
CA ALA A 87 -9.48 15.55 9.89
C ALA A 87 -10.22 16.62 9.10
N LYS A 88 -10.64 16.29 7.86
CA LYS A 88 -11.44 17.15 6.98
C LYS A 88 -12.90 16.70 6.90
N ALA A 89 -13.36 15.97 7.92
CA ALA A 89 -14.71 15.43 8.05
C ALA A 89 -15.14 14.45 6.93
N LEU A 90 -14.17 13.82 6.25
CA LEU A 90 -14.43 12.80 5.23
C LEU A 90 -14.24 11.40 5.81
N SER A 91 -15.24 10.90 6.52
CA SER A 91 -15.22 9.53 7.07
C SER A 91 -15.11 8.50 5.96
N LEU A 92 -14.25 7.48 6.09
CA LEU A 92 -14.13 6.37 5.14
C LEU A 92 -14.91 5.11 5.55
N LYS A 93 -15.58 5.16 6.71
CA LYS A 93 -16.34 4.04 7.25
C LYS A 93 -17.46 3.64 6.31
N GLY A 94 -17.53 2.35 5.96
CA GLY A 94 -18.54 1.80 5.05
C GLY A 94 -18.30 2.13 3.56
N ARG A 95 -17.21 2.84 3.21
CA ARG A 95 -16.89 3.17 1.83
C ARG A 95 -15.43 2.93 1.44
N LEU A 96 -14.57 2.46 2.35
CA LEU A 96 -13.24 1.98 2.03
C LEU A 96 -13.19 0.46 2.21
N TRP A 97 -12.67 -0.23 1.19
CA TRP A 97 -12.47 -1.67 1.22
C TRP A 97 -11.07 -2.02 0.71
N ILE A 98 -10.39 -2.90 1.43
CA ILE A 98 -9.03 -3.35 1.14
C ILE A 98 -9.06 -4.85 0.91
N SER A 99 -8.46 -5.28 -0.20
CA SER A 99 -8.39 -6.70 -0.51
C SER A 99 -7.59 -7.46 0.53
N ALA A 100 -8.17 -8.51 1.10
CA ALA A 100 -7.45 -9.48 1.92
C ALA A 100 -6.24 -10.11 1.17
N CYS A 101 -6.27 -10.10 -0.17
CA CYS A 101 -5.19 -10.60 -1.02
C CYS A 101 -4.14 -9.56 -1.42
N ALA A 102 -4.32 -8.28 -1.07
CA ALA A 102 -3.29 -7.26 -1.27
C ALA A 102 -2.08 -7.56 -0.38
N HIS A 103 -0.88 -7.24 -0.85
CA HIS A 103 0.36 -7.53 -0.12
C HIS A 103 0.77 -6.35 0.76
N VAL A 104 1.46 -6.59 1.86
CA VAL A 104 1.82 -5.58 2.85
C VAL A 104 3.28 -5.17 2.70
N VAL A 105 3.50 -3.87 2.49
CA VAL A 105 4.82 -3.26 2.53
C VAL A 105 5.19 -2.99 3.99
N LEU A 106 6.04 -3.86 4.53
CA LEU A 106 6.67 -3.70 5.85
C LEU A 106 8.06 -3.04 5.79
N ASP A 107 8.59 -2.64 6.94
CA ASP A 107 9.83 -1.87 7.06
C ASP A 107 11.06 -2.55 6.44
N TYR A 108 11.12 -3.88 6.47
CA TYR A 108 12.21 -4.63 5.85
C TYR A 108 12.24 -4.47 4.33
N HIS A 109 11.09 -4.25 3.67
CA HIS A 109 11.06 -3.96 2.25
C HIS A 109 11.63 -2.57 1.96
N LYS A 110 11.33 -1.57 2.80
CA LYS A 110 11.85 -0.21 2.66
C LYS A 110 13.37 -0.19 2.88
N LEU A 111 13.84 -0.96 3.86
CA LEU A 111 15.27 -1.16 4.09
C LEU A 111 15.93 -1.85 2.89
N GLU A 112 15.36 -2.95 2.40
CA GLU A 112 15.87 -3.68 1.25
C GLU A 112 15.96 -2.82 -0.02
N ASP A 113 14.95 -1.98 -0.26
CA ASP A 113 14.91 -1.06 -1.41
C ASP A 113 16.09 -0.08 -1.35
N ARG A 114 16.33 0.53 -0.18
CA ARG A 114 17.47 1.43 0.03
C ARG A 114 18.81 0.73 -0.13
N LEU A 115 18.98 -0.43 0.52
CA LEU A 115 20.25 -1.18 0.47
C LEU A 115 20.60 -1.61 -0.96
N ARG A 116 19.60 -2.07 -1.74
CA ARG A 116 19.79 -2.43 -3.15
C ARG A 116 20.18 -1.24 -4.01
N GLU A 117 19.49 -0.10 -3.87
CA GLU A 117 19.83 1.12 -4.59
C GLU A 117 21.24 1.61 -4.25
N GLU A 118 21.61 1.62 -2.97
CA GLU A 118 22.95 2.02 -2.54
C GLU A 118 24.03 1.10 -3.14
N ALA A 119 23.81 -0.22 -3.12
CA ALA A 119 24.73 -1.20 -3.69
C ALA A 119 24.90 -1.08 -5.20
N LEU A 120 23.90 -0.57 -5.93
CA LEU A 120 24.00 -0.33 -7.37
C LEU A 120 24.90 0.86 -7.74
N GLY A 121 25.24 1.74 -6.78
CA GLY A 121 26.17 2.86 -7.00
C GLY A 121 25.72 3.78 -8.13
N ALA A 122 26.48 3.83 -9.22
CA ALA A 122 26.14 4.62 -10.41
C ALA A 122 24.98 4.03 -11.25
N GLY A 123 24.66 2.75 -11.07
CA GLY A 123 23.58 2.03 -11.76
C GLY A 123 22.23 2.07 -11.06
N LYS A 124 22.02 3.04 -10.15
CA LYS A 124 20.75 3.23 -9.44
C LYS A 124 19.58 3.36 -10.41
N ILE A 125 18.45 2.78 -10.03
CA ILE A 125 17.20 2.90 -10.79
C ILE A 125 16.53 4.25 -10.49
N GLY A 126 16.74 4.79 -9.29
CA GLY A 126 16.01 5.96 -8.78
C GLY A 126 14.68 5.53 -8.17
N THR A 127 14.68 4.49 -7.35
CA THR A 127 13.43 4.03 -6.71
C THR A 127 12.90 5.08 -5.73
N THR A 128 11.61 4.99 -5.39
CA THR A 128 11.03 5.87 -4.37
C THR A 128 11.47 5.51 -2.95
N ALA A 129 12.31 4.47 -2.76
CA ALA A 129 12.72 3.93 -1.47
C ALA A 129 11.53 3.56 -0.54
N ARG A 130 10.40 3.19 -1.15
CA ARG A 130 9.14 2.86 -0.44
C ARG A 130 8.91 1.35 -0.34
N GLY A 131 9.85 0.51 -0.75
CA GLY A 131 9.74 -0.94 -0.61
C GLY A 131 8.81 -1.60 -1.64
N ILE A 132 8.45 -0.90 -2.72
CA ILE A 132 7.51 -1.39 -3.74
C ILE A 132 8.10 -2.59 -4.49
N GLY A 133 9.32 -2.43 -5.00
CA GLY A 133 10.03 -3.49 -5.71
C GLY A 133 10.22 -4.74 -4.85
N PRO A 134 10.84 -4.64 -3.66
CA PRO A 134 11.00 -5.77 -2.76
C PRO A 134 9.68 -6.46 -2.37
N CYS A 135 8.60 -5.72 -2.12
CA CYS A 135 7.30 -6.32 -1.79
C CYS A 135 6.70 -7.09 -2.98
N TYR A 136 6.82 -6.58 -4.21
CA TYR A 136 6.42 -7.33 -5.40
C TYR A 136 7.32 -8.55 -5.68
N ALA A 137 8.61 -8.46 -5.35
CA ALA A 137 9.53 -9.59 -5.44
C ALA A 137 9.12 -10.69 -4.46
N ASP A 138 8.82 -10.35 -3.22
CA ASP A 138 8.36 -11.31 -2.21
C ASP A 138 6.98 -11.90 -2.55
N LYS A 139 6.06 -11.09 -3.12
CA LYS A 139 4.78 -11.57 -3.70
C LYS A 139 5.02 -12.66 -4.75
N THR A 140 5.91 -12.39 -5.69
CA THR A 140 6.23 -13.32 -6.79
C THR A 140 6.99 -14.55 -6.26
N GLY A 141 7.85 -14.35 -5.26
CA GLY A 141 8.62 -15.40 -4.60
C GLY A 141 7.78 -16.32 -3.69
N ARG A 142 6.59 -15.87 -3.25
CA ARG A 142 5.59 -16.60 -2.43
C ARG A 142 6.03 -16.95 -1.01
N SER A 143 7.33 -17.04 -0.73
CA SER A 143 7.87 -17.47 0.55
C SER A 143 7.94 -16.37 1.61
N PHE A 144 8.16 -15.11 1.20
CA PHE A 144 8.44 -14.01 2.13
C PHE A 144 7.41 -12.88 2.07
N ALA A 145 6.23 -13.16 1.50
CA ALA A 145 5.16 -12.19 1.31
C ALA A 145 4.15 -12.21 2.45
N VAL A 146 3.84 -11.04 3.03
CA VAL A 146 2.70 -10.85 3.95
C VAL A 146 1.54 -10.24 3.17
N ARG A 147 0.31 -10.71 3.42
CA ARG A 147 -0.93 -10.18 2.84
C ARG A 147 -1.78 -9.47 3.89
N MET A 148 -2.66 -8.58 3.46
CA MET A 148 -3.58 -7.87 4.36
C MET A 148 -4.42 -8.85 5.19
N GLY A 149 -4.88 -9.96 4.58
CA GLY A 149 -5.60 -11.01 5.30
C GLY A 149 -4.80 -11.68 6.41
N ASP A 150 -3.46 -11.70 6.33
CA ASP A 150 -2.63 -12.24 7.41
C ASP A 150 -2.69 -11.35 8.67
N LEU A 151 -3.03 -10.06 8.55
CA LEU A 151 -3.27 -9.17 9.70
C LEU A 151 -4.53 -9.55 10.50
N LEU A 152 -5.40 -10.40 9.95
CA LEU A 152 -6.59 -10.89 10.65
C LEU A 152 -6.30 -12.11 11.54
N ASP A 153 -5.11 -12.72 11.40
CA ASP A 153 -4.63 -13.85 12.21
C ASP A 153 -3.21 -13.58 12.73
N MET A 154 -3.15 -12.78 13.80
CA MET A 154 -1.89 -12.32 14.38
C MET A 154 -0.97 -13.44 14.89
N PRO A 155 -1.48 -14.53 15.53
CA PRO A 155 -0.65 -15.67 15.90
C PRO A 155 0.07 -16.31 14.70
N THR A 156 -0.64 -16.56 13.60
CA THR A 156 -0.04 -17.12 12.38
C THR A 156 0.93 -16.13 11.74
N LEU A 157 0.59 -14.84 11.72
CA LEU A 157 1.47 -13.80 11.21
C LEU A 157 2.77 -13.69 12.00
N LYS A 158 2.74 -13.87 13.33
CA LYS A 158 3.95 -13.85 14.16
C LYS A 158 4.96 -14.90 13.71
N GLN A 159 4.53 -16.16 13.59
CA GLN A 159 5.39 -17.27 13.15
C GLN A 159 5.96 -17.02 11.75
N LYS A 160 5.13 -16.48 10.85
CA LYS A 160 5.54 -16.10 9.50
C LYS A 160 6.59 -14.98 9.50
N LEU A 161 6.40 -13.95 10.32
CA LEU A 161 7.37 -12.85 10.45
C LEU A 161 8.69 -13.33 11.04
N GLU A 162 8.69 -14.18 12.05
CA GLU A 162 9.92 -14.75 12.63
C GLU A 162 10.77 -15.42 11.55
N HIS A 163 10.15 -16.22 10.68
CA HIS A 163 10.83 -16.85 9.55
C HIS A 163 11.36 -15.82 8.52
N ILE A 164 10.51 -14.87 8.11
CA ILE A 164 10.88 -13.84 7.13
C ILE A 164 12.04 -12.98 7.62
N ILE A 165 11.94 -12.48 8.85
CA ILE A 165 12.92 -11.57 9.43
C ILE A 165 14.26 -12.29 9.68
N ALA A 166 14.24 -13.54 10.14
CA ALA A 166 15.46 -14.34 10.26
C ALA A 166 16.16 -14.51 8.90
N TYR A 167 15.40 -14.75 7.82
CA TYR A 167 15.95 -14.84 6.47
C TYR A 167 16.50 -13.49 5.98
N LYS A 168 15.71 -12.41 6.08
CA LYS A 168 16.09 -11.07 5.62
C LYS A 168 17.31 -10.53 6.39
N ASN A 169 17.42 -10.77 7.70
CA ASN A 169 18.60 -10.39 8.47
C ASN A 169 19.88 -11.08 7.98
N LYS A 170 19.83 -12.38 7.69
CA LYS A 170 20.98 -13.10 7.11
C LYS A 170 21.37 -12.51 5.75
N LEU A 171 20.36 -12.26 4.90
CA LEU A 171 20.57 -11.66 3.58
C LEU A 171 21.20 -10.27 3.68
N PHE A 172 20.65 -9.40 4.52
CA PHE A 172 21.09 -8.01 4.61
C PHE A 172 22.46 -7.89 5.26
N SER A 173 22.76 -8.71 6.25
CA SER A 173 24.10 -8.79 6.84
C SER A 173 25.12 -9.27 5.80
N ALA A 174 24.84 -10.36 5.10
CA ALA A 174 25.80 -10.97 4.17
C ALA A 174 26.07 -10.11 2.92
N LEU A 175 25.04 -9.44 2.38
CA LEU A 175 25.17 -8.67 1.14
C LEU A 175 25.49 -7.19 1.35
N TYR A 176 25.06 -6.61 2.47
CA TYR A 176 25.11 -5.15 2.66
C TYR A 176 25.73 -4.72 3.99
N ASN A 177 26.19 -5.66 4.84
CA ASN A 177 26.66 -5.37 6.21
C ASN A 177 25.66 -4.56 7.04
N ALA A 178 24.37 -4.71 6.77
CA ALA A 178 23.32 -3.94 7.44
C ALA A 178 23.07 -4.46 8.86
N ALA A 179 22.64 -3.56 9.75
CA ALA A 179 22.18 -3.91 11.08
C ALA A 179 20.94 -4.82 11.02
N SER A 180 20.83 -5.73 11.99
CA SER A 180 19.65 -6.60 12.10
C SER A 180 18.42 -5.80 12.48
N ILE A 181 17.30 -6.15 11.87
CA ILE A 181 15.97 -5.63 12.19
C ILE A 181 15.25 -6.53 13.19
N SER A 182 14.44 -5.92 14.06
CA SER A 182 13.68 -6.62 15.10
C SER A 182 12.35 -7.16 14.58
N CYS A 183 12.12 -8.46 14.76
CA CYS A 183 10.83 -9.06 14.46
C CYS A 183 9.73 -8.53 15.38
N ASP A 184 10.03 -8.30 16.66
CA ASP A 184 9.06 -7.82 17.63
C ASP A 184 8.58 -6.41 17.30
N GLU A 185 9.48 -5.51 16.89
CA GLU A 185 9.09 -4.14 16.49
C GLU A 185 8.14 -4.14 15.30
N ILE A 186 8.41 -4.98 14.30
CA ILE A 186 7.55 -5.12 13.10
C ILE A 186 6.22 -5.76 13.48
N TYR A 187 6.23 -6.78 14.34
CA TYR A 187 5.01 -7.41 14.82
C TYR A 187 4.11 -6.44 15.61
N GLN A 188 4.70 -5.60 16.47
CA GLN A 188 3.95 -4.57 17.20
C GLN A 188 3.28 -3.57 16.25
N LYS A 189 3.95 -3.16 15.18
CA LYS A 189 3.33 -2.32 14.14
C LYS A 189 2.17 -3.06 13.46
N CYS A 190 2.35 -4.34 13.13
CA CYS A 190 1.28 -5.15 12.54
C CYS A 190 0.05 -5.29 13.45
N LEU A 191 0.20 -5.32 14.79
CA LEU A 191 -0.93 -5.31 15.72
C LEU A 191 -1.74 -4.01 15.62
N ASP A 192 -1.06 -2.87 15.53
CA ASP A 192 -1.72 -1.58 15.32
C ASP A 192 -2.44 -1.54 13.97
N TYR A 193 -1.79 -2.03 12.91
CA TYR A 193 -2.37 -2.12 11.57
C TYR A 193 -3.59 -3.04 11.54
N SER A 194 -3.52 -4.19 12.19
CA SER A 194 -4.66 -5.12 12.32
C SER A 194 -5.86 -4.44 12.96
N THR A 195 -5.63 -3.75 14.08
CA THR A 195 -6.69 -3.06 14.83
C THR A 195 -7.36 -1.96 14.00
N LYS A 196 -6.57 -1.13 13.32
CA LYS A 196 -7.07 0.05 12.61
C LYS A 196 -7.56 -0.25 11.19
N LEU A 197 -6.93 -1.19 10.49
CA LEU A 197 -7.26 -1.52 9.10
C LEU A 197 -8.16 -2.75 8.96
N GLY A 198 -8.18 -3.65 9.96
CA GLY A 198 -8.98 -4.86 9.98
C GLY A 198 -10.44 -4.66 9.53
N PRO A 199 -11.15 -3.61 10.01
CA PRO A 199 -12.53 -3.35 9.60
C PRO A 199 -12.73 -3.05 8.10
N TYR A 200 -11.68 -2.67 7.38
CA TYR A 200 -11.73 -2.40 5.94
C TYR A 200 -11.33 -3.62 5.10
N ILE A 201 -10.78 -4.68 5.70
CA ILE A 201 -10.26 -5.84 4.97
C ILE A 201 -11.41 -6.77 4.57
N CYS A 202 -11.57 -7.05 3.28
CA CYS A 202 -12.61 -7.94 2.78
C CYS A 202 -12.21 -8.70 1.50
N ASN A 203 -13.10 -9.57 1.03
CA ASN A 203 -13.00 -10.16 -0.30
C ASN A 203 -13.44 -9.14 -1.35
N THR A 204 -12.50 -8.34 -1.85
CA THR A 204 -12.78 -7.31 -2.87
C THR A 204 -13.16 -7.89 -4.22
N THR A 205 -12.84 -9.15 -4.50
CA THR A 205 -13.28 -9.80 -5.75
C THR A 205 -14.78 -9.96 -5.71
N GLU A 206 -15.31 -10.59 -4.66
CA GLU A 206 -16.76 -10.75 -4.45
C GLU A 206 -17.49 -9.40 -4.34
N LEU A 207 -16.89 -8.40 -3.69
CA LEU A 207 -17.46 -7.05 -3.60
C LEU A 207 -17.67 -6.37 -4.97
N LEU A 208 -16.81 -6.67 -5.95
CA LEU A 208 -16.80 -6.01 -7.27
C LEU A 208 -17.56 -6.79 -8.35
N HIS A 209 -18.02 -8.01 -8.05
CA HIS A 209 -18.73 -8.90 -8.97
C HIS A 209 -20.23 -8.91 -8.70
#